data_AF-A0A2E6C8X6-F1
#
_entry.id   AF-A0A2E6C8X6-F1
#
_cell.length_a   1.000
_cell.length_b   1.000
_cell.length_c   1.000
_cell.angle_alpha   90.00
_cell.angle_beta   90.00
_cell.angle_gamma   90.00
#
_symmetry.space_group_name_H-M   'P 1'
#
loop_
_entity.id
_entity.type
_entity.pdbx_description
1 polymer ?
#
loop_
_entity_poly.entity_id
_entity_poly.type
_entity_poly.pdbx_seq_one_letter_code
_entity_poly.pdbx_strand_id
1 'polypeptide(L)'
;MATSGTATFNLDIHEIIEEAYERAGLGRAFSGNDFRTARRSLNLLSQDFANRGINLWTIEESTLSLTSGTATYTLPADTVSILDHSIREGTGSSQSDLAITRMSLGEYASLSSKNSDGRPVKIYVERLVSAPKITVWPVPNNNTYTLVYYKIRRIHDSANGGEFQ
;
A
#
# COMPACT_ATOMS: atom_id res chain seq x y z
N MET A 1 4.99 -0.04 22.36
CA MET A 1 3.91 0.78 21.77
C MET A 1 3.15 -0.14 20.83
N ALA A 2 1.93 -0.55 21.18
CA ALA A 2 1.14 -1.50 20.37
C ALA A 2 0.45 -0.75 19.23
N THR A 3 0.55 -1.24 18.00
CA THR A 3 -0.16 -0.71 16.83
C THR A 3 -1.60 -1.23 16.80
N SER A 4 -2.58 -0.41 16.42
CA SER A 4 -4.00 -0.79 16.44
C SER A 4 -4.40 -1.80 15.36
N GLY A 5 -3.54 -2.06 14.37
CA GLY A 5 -3.86 -2.89 13.19
C GLY A 5 -4.80 -2.22 12.19
N THR A 6 -5.30 -1.02 12.49
CA THR A 6 -6.16 -0.21 11.61
C THR A 6 -5.42 1.00 11.06
N ALA A 7 -5.86 1.51 9.91
CA ALA A 7 -5.33 2.71 9.25
C ALA A 7 -6.48 3.58 8.71
N THR A 8 -7.58 3.67 9.47
CA THR A 8 -8.83 4.36 9.07
C THR A 8 -8.93 5.80 9.56
N PHE A 9 -8.07 6.21 10.50
CA PHE A 9 -8.05 7.58 10.99
C PHE A 9 -7.64 8.56 9.88
N ASN A 10 -8.55 9.46 9.51
CA ASN A 10 -8.32 10.52 8.54
C ASN A 10 -9.24 11.71 8.84
N LEU A 11 -8.66 12.78 9.38
CA LEU A 11 -9.36 14.05 9.66
C LEU A 11 -9.66 14.82 8.36
N ASP A 12 -10.72 15.62 8.35
CA ASP A 12 -10.94 16.59 7.28
C ASP A 12 -9.92 17.74 7.37
N ILE A 13 -9.68 18.43 6.25
CA ILE A 13 -8.75 19.57 6.18
C ILE A 13 -9.12 20.66 7.21
N HIS A 14 -10.42 20.88 7.45
CA HIS A 14 -10.85 21.86 8.45
C HIS A 14 -10.46 21.45 9.88
N GLU A 15 -10.67 20.17 10.22
CA GLU A 15 -10.30 19.61 11.52
C GLU A 15 -8.78 19.57 11.73
N ILE A 16 -8.01 19.27 10.68
CA ILE A 16 -6.54 19.33 10.70
C ILE A 16 -6.06 20.75 11.02
N ILE A 17 -6.68 21.76 10.41
CA ILE A 17 -6.34 23.16 10.66
C ILE A 17 -6.71 23.52 12.10
N GLU A 18 -7.92 23.17 12.57
CA GLU A 18 -8.34 23.45 13.94
C GLU A 18 -7.39 22.83 14.98
N GLU A 19 -7.07 21.54 14.85
CA GLU A 19 -6.11 20.83 15.70
C GLU A 19 -4.72 21.48 15.68
N ALA A 20 -4.25 21.94 14.51
CA ALA A 20 -2.96 22.62 14.40
C ALA A 20 -2.94 23.96 15.15
N TYR A 21 -4.02 24.73 15.10
CA TYR A 21 -4.14 25.98 15.85
C TYR A 21 -4.31 25.74 17.36
N GLU A 22 -5.01 24.69 17.77
CA GLU A 22 -5.12 24.27 19.18
C GLU A 22 -3.75 23.91 19.74
N ARG A 23 -2.97 23.12 19.02
CA ARG A 23 -1.58 22.79 19.40
C ARG A 23 -0.67 24.01 19.47
N ALA A 24 -0.93 25.02 18.64
CA ALA A 24 -0.22 26.29 18.67
C ALA A 24 -0.72 27.25 19.78
N GLY A 25 -1.77 26.88 20.53
CA GLY A 25 -2.32 27.65 21.65
C GLY A 25 -3.19 28.84 21.24
N LEU A 26 -3.63 28.92 19.98
CA LEU A 26 -4.31 30.09 19.40
C LEU A 26 -5.85 30.08 19.55
N GLY A 27 -6.43 29.07 20.20
CA GLY A 27 -7.87 28.98 20.47
C GLY A 27 -8.74 28.76 19.23
N ARG A 28 -10.07 28.65 19.42
CA ARG A 28 -11.04 28.22 18.38
C ARG A 28 -11.64 29.35 17.54
N ALA A 29 -11.12 30.58 17.67
CA ALA A 29 -11.63 31.76 16.98
C ALA A 29 -10.71 32.14 15.82
N PHE A 30 -11.12 31.82 14.59
CA PHE A 30 -10.28 31.98 13.41
C PHE A 30 -10.81 33.08 12.49
N SER A 31 -9.92 33.91 11.95
CA SER A 31 -10.29 34.76 10.83
C SER A 31 -10.24 33.96 9.52
N GLY A 32 -11.03 34.35 8.52
CA GLY A 32 -10.97 33.72 7.19
C GLY A 32 -9.60 33.83 6.52
N ASN A 33 -8.75 34.77 6.94
CA ASN A 33 -7.39 34.92 6.43
C ASN A 33 -6.41 33.90 7.04
N ASP A 34 -6.65 33.52 8.30
CA ASP A 34 -5.87 32.50 9.01
C ASP A 34 -6.06 31.13 8.34
N PHE A 35 -7.30 30.76 8.03
CA PHE A 35 -7.60 29.55 7.25
C PHE A 35 -6.91 29.53 5.88
N ARG A 36 -6.92 30.65 5.16
CA ARG A 36 -6.23 30.76 3.85
C ARG A 36 -4.73 30.57 3.98
N THR A 37 -4.14 31.10 5.05
CA THR A 37 -2.70 30.99 5.33
C THR A 37 -2.34 29.56 5.71
N ALA A 38 -3.08 28.94 6.64
CA ALA A 38 -2.88 27.56 7.04
C ALA A 38 -3.02 26.58 5.86
N ARG A 39 -4.02 26.78 4.99
CA ARG A 39 -4.18 25.97 3.77
C ARG A 39 -3.00 26.10 2.81
N ARG A 40 -2.40 27.30 2.69
CA ARG A 40 -1.19 27.51 1.87
C ARG A 40 0.01 26.78 2.47
N SER A 41 0.22 26.89 3.78
CA SER A 41 1.29 26.19 4.48
C SER A 41 1.14 24.66 4.40
N LEU A 42 -0.08 24.15 4.55
CA LEU A 42 -0.38 22.72 4.37
C LEU A 42 -0.03 22.24 2.95
N ASN A 43 -0.32 23.06 1.93
CA ASN A 43 0.04 22.74 0.55
C ASN A 43 1.56 22.71 0.36
N LEU A 44 2.30 23.67 0.93
CA LEU A 44 3.77 23.69 0.88
C LEU A 44 4.38 22.44 1.54
N LEU A 45 3.87 22.04 2.72
CA LEU A 45 4.31 20.82 3.40
C LEU A 45 3.98 19.55 2.58
N SER A 46 2.78 19.49 1.99
CA SER A 46 2.38 18.36 1.15
C SER A 46 3.28 18.23 -0.08
N GLN A 47 3.71 19.34 -0.67
CA GLN A 47 4.67 19.36 -1.77
C GLN A 47 6.07 18.92 -1.34
N ASP A 48 6.56 19.40 -0.20
CA ASP A 48 7.86 18.98 0.36
C ASP A 48 7.87 17.47 0.65
N PHE A 49 6.80 16.92 1.24
CA PHE A 49 6.68 15.48 1.48
C PHE A 49 6.63 14.66 0.20
N ALA A 50 5.95 15.14 -0.85
CA ALA A 50 5.97 14.47 -2.15
C ALA A 50 7.37 14.48 -2.78
N ASN A 51 8.14 15.55 -2.59
CA ASN A 51 9.47 15.72 -3.16
C ASN A 51 10.58 14.96 -2.42
N ARG A 52 10.42 14.67 -1.13
CA ARG A 52 11.40 13.91 -0.31
C ARG A 52 11.57 12.44 -0.73
N GLY A 53 10.73 11.95 -1.65
CA GLY A 53 10.80 10.58 -2.14
C GLY A 53 10.36 9.55 -1.10
N ILE A 54 10.73 8.30 -1.33
CA ILE A 54 10.29 7.18 -0.50
C ILE A 54 11.34 6.91 0.58
N ASN A 55 10.89 6.87 1.83
CA ASN A 55 11.73 6.46 2.96
C ASN A 55 12.03 4.95 2.86
N LEU A 56 13.25 4.60 2.48
CA LEU A 56 13.66 3.20 2.25
C LEU A 56 13.48 2.30 3.49
N TRP A 57 13.60 2.84 4.70
CA TRP A 57 13.43 2.09 5.96
C TRP A 57 11.97 1.68 6.25
N THR A 58 11.00 2.22 5.50
CA THR A 58 9.58 1.86 5.62
C THR A 58 9.16 0.72 4.69
N ILE A 59 10.10 0.19 3.90
CA ILE A 59 9.86 -0.93 3.01
C ILE A 59 9.78 -2.20 3.83
N GLU A 60 8.65 -2.91 3.72
CA GLU A 60 8.41 -4.18 4.39
C GLU A 60 8.36 -5.31 3.36
N GLU A 61 9.08 -6.41 3.64
CA GLU A 61 8.95 -7.65 2.88
C GLU A 61 7.69 -8.37 3.35
N SER A 62 6.85 -8.77 2.40
CA SER A 62 5.69 -9.61 2.65
C SER A 62 5.64 -10.74 1.64
N THR A 63 5.06 -11.86 2.07
CA THR A 63 4.94 -13.06 1.26
C THR A 63 3.48 -13.45 1.10
N LEU A 64 3.15 -14.01 -0.05
CA LEU A 64 1.81 -14.51 -0.37
C LEU A 64 1.93 -15.84 -1.10
N SER A 65 1.36 -16.90 -0.54
CA SER A 65 1.29 -18.20 -1.19
C SER A 65 0.30 -18.17 -2.35
N LEU A 66 0.74 -18.61 -3.54
CA LEU A 66 -0.10 -18.70 -4.71
C LEU A 66 -0.76 -20.09 -4.75
N THR A 67 -2.05 -20.11 -5.07
CA THR A 67 -2.85 -21.32 -5.22
C THR A 67 -3.09 -21.63 -6.70
N SER A 68 -3.10 -22.91 -7.02
CA SER A 68 -3.37 -23.40 -8.36
C SER A 68 -4.74 -22.92 -8.87
N GLY A 69 -4.81 -22.50 -10.12
CA GLY A 69 -6.03 -22.00 -10.76
C GLY A 69 -6.50 -20.61 -10.28
N THR A 70 -5.78 -19.96 -9.36
CA THR A 70 -6.14 -18.63 -8.84
C THR A 70 -5.20 -17.56 -9.41
N ALA A 71 -5.75 -16.67 -10.24
CA ALA A 71 -4.98 -15.60 -10.88
C ALA A 71 -4.88 -14.33 -10.03
N THR A 72 -5.95 -13.98 -9.32
CA THR A 72 -6.08 -12.69 -8.63
C THR A 72 -6.08 -12.87 -7.12
N TYR A 73 -5.25 -12.07 -6.43
CA TYR A 73 -5.14 -12.07 -4.98
C TYR A 73 -5.34 -10.65 -4.44
N THR A 74 -6.00 -10.56 -3.28
CA THR A 74 -6.21 -9.29 -2.60
C THR A 74 -5.09 -9.11 -1.57
N LEU A 75 -4.43 -7.95 -1.62
CA LEU A 75 -3.41 -7.58 -0.67
C LEU A 75 -4.03 -6.91 0.57
N PRO A 76 -3.32 -6.94 1.70
CA PRO A 76 -3.73 -6.20 2.89
C PRO A 76 -4.00 -4.71 2.61
N ALA A 77 -5.04 -4.16 3.23
CA ALA A 77 -5.55 -2.80 3.02
C ALA A 77 -4.55 -1.67 3.35
N ASP A 78 -3.56 -1.97 4.18
CA ASP A 78 -2.43 -1.10 4.52
C ASP A 78 -1.42 -0.94 3.38
N THR A 79 -1.49 -1.78 2.34
CA THR A 79 -0.55 -1.75 1.21
C THR A 79 -0.83 -0.56 0.29
N VAL A 80 0.09 0.41 0.20
CA VAL A 80 -0.03 1.60 -0.65
C VAL A 80 0.48 1.33 -2.07
N SER A 81 1.63 0.67 -2.17
CA SER A 81 2.24 0.30 -3.43
C SER A 81 3.23 -0.84 -3.23
N ILE A 82 3.40 -1.62 -4.29
CA ILE A 82 4.46 -2.62 -4.42
C ILE A 82 5.60 -1.97 -5.20
N LEU A 83 6.83 -2.18 -4.71
CA LEU A 83 8.07 -1.67 -5.31
C LEU A 83 8.73 -2.75 -6.16
N ASP A 84 9.00 -3.90 -5.54
CA ASP A 84 9.68 -5.03 -6.15
C ASP A 84 8.99 -6.34 -5.78
N HIS A 85 9.19 -7.36 -6.59
CA HIS A 85 8.43 -8.61 -6.55
C HIS A 85 9.20 -9.75 -7.23
N SER A 86 9.16 -10.92 -6.61
CA SER A 86 9.76 -12.15 -7.12
C SER A 86 8.88 -13.35 -6.79
N ILE A 87 9.03 -14.43 -7.55
CA ILE A 87 8.41 -15.71 -7.22
C ILE A 87 9.47 -16.62 -6.62
N ARG A 88 9.21 -17.04 -5.39
CA ARG A 88 10.01 -18.00 -4.66
C ARG A 88 9.45 -19.41 -4.82
N GLU A 89 10.35 -20.35 -5.07
CA GLU A 89 10.10 -21.79 -5.04
C GLU A 89 11.00 -22.46 -4.01
N GLY A 90 10.49 -23.52 -3.37
CA GLY A 90 11.23 -24.29 -2.37
C GLY A 90 11.31 -23.64 -0.99
N THR A 91 11.98 -24.33 -0.07
CA THR A 91 12.17 -23.90 1.34
C THR A 91 13.59 -24.21 1.79
N GLY A 92 14.17 -23.37 2.63
CA GLY A 92 15.51 -23.60 3.20
C GLY A 92 16.62 -23.55 2.14
N SER A 93 17.51 -24.53 2.12
CA SER A 93 18.70 -24.54 1.25
C SER A 93 18.41 -24.75 -0.24
N SER A 94 17.21 -25.20 -0.61
CA SER A 94 16.78 -25.38 -2.02
C SER A 94 15.87 -24.24 -2.49
N GLN A 95 15.88 -23.10 -1.79
CA GLN A 95 15.12 -21.93 -2.18
C GLN A 95 15.69 -21.30 -3.46
N SER A 96 14.80 -20.99 -4.41
CA SER A 96 15.13 -20.24 -5.62
C SER A 96 14.13 -19.11 -5.79
N ASP A 97 14.65 -17.89 -5.92
CA ASP A 97 13.88 -16.69 -6.21
C ASP A 97 14.02 -16.33 -7.70
N LEU A 98 12.89 -16.22 -8.38
CA LEU A 98 12.85 -15.88 -9.79
C LEU A 98 12.21 -14.52 -10.01
N ALA A 99 12.92 -13.68 -10.75
CA ALA A 99 12.45 -12.36 -11.12
C ALA A 99 11.25 -12.48 -12.06
N ILE A 100 10.23 -11.69 -11.79
CA ILE A 100 9.06 -11.53 -12.64
C ILE A 100 8.90 -10.07 -13.03
N THR A 101 8.19 -9.82 -14.12
CA THR A 101 8.07 -8.47 -14.68
C THR A 101 6.69 -7.88 -14.47
N ARG A 102 6.63 -6.57 -14.29
CA ARG A 102 5.36 -5.87 -14.18
C ARG A 102 4.71 -5.73 -15.56
N MET A 103 3.43 -6.04 -15.61
CA MET A 103 2.56 -5.86 -16.76
C MET A 103 1.66 -4.64 -16.57
N SER A 104 1.43 -3.89 -17.64
CA SER A 104 0.47 -2.80 -17.66
C SER A 104 -0.98 -3.28 -17.85
N LEU A 105 -1.98 -2.44 -17.54
CA LEU A 105 -3.37 -2.78 -17.82
C LEU A 105 -3.62 -3.04 -19.33
N GLY A 106 -2.94 -2.28 -20.21
CA GLY A 106 -3.07 -2.46 -21.66
C GLY A 106 -2.54 -3.81 -22.14
N GLU A 107 -1.38 -4.23 -21.65
CA GLU A 107 -0.85 -5.57 -21.92
C GLU A 107 -1.75 -6.67 -21.33
N TYR A 108 -2.28 -6.47 -20.13
CA TYR A 108 -3.21 -7.43 -19.54
C TYR A 108 -4.52 -7.54 -20.34
N ALA A 109 -5.01 -6.42 -20.88
CA ALA A 109 -6.21 -6.38 -21.70
C ALA A 109 -5.99 -7.02 -23.08
N SER A 110 -4.78 -6.95 -23.64
CA SER A 110 -4.45 -7.53 -24.95
C SER A 110 -4.07 -9.00 -24.93
N LEU A 111 -3.94 -9.62 -23.75
CA LEU A 111 -3.74 -11.07 -23.62
C LEU A 111 -4.93 -11.84 -24.23
N SER A 112 -4.65 -12.74 -25.19
CA SER A 112 -5.69 -13.56 -25.81
C SER A 112 -6.28 -14.61 -24.86
N SER A 113 -5.44 -15.20 -24.00
CA SER A 113 -5.86 -16.16 -22.97
C SER A 113 -5.36 -15.73 -21.60
N LYS A 114 -6.31 -15.41 -20.72
CA LYS A 114 -6.05 -14.99 -19.33
C LYS A 114 -6.04 -16.16 -18.36
N ASN A 115 -6.60 -17.30 -18.76
CA ASN A 115 -6.73 -18.52 -17.95
C ASN A 115 -5.68 -19.57 -18.31
N SER A 116 -4.62 -19.19 -19.03
CA SER A 116 -3.53 -20.13 -19.32
C SER A 116 -2.82 -20.50 -18.03
N ASP A 117 -2.73 -21.79 -17.74
CA ASP A 117 -2.00 -22.29 -16.59
C ASP A 117 -0.49 -22.37 -16.86
N GLY A 118 0.31 -22.11 -15.85
CA GLY A 118 1.76 -22.20 -15.91
C GLY A 118 2.44 -21.59 -14.69
N ARG A 119 3.76 -21.53 -14.75
CA ARG A 119 4.51 -20.73 -13.78
C ARG A 119 4.25 -19.25 -14.08
N PRO A 120 3.85 -18.41 -13.11
CA PRO A 120 3.65 -17.01 -13.38
C PRO A 120 4.96 -16.30 -13.72
N VAL A 121 4.92 -15.40 -14.69
CA VAL A 121 6.10 -14.63 -15.17
C VAL A 121 5.86 -13.13 -15.18
N LYS A 122 4.59 -12.73 -15.13
CA LYS A 122 4.16 -11.34 -15.14
C LYS A 122 3.21 -11.09 -13.99
N ILE A 123 3.26 -9.88 -13.44
CA ILE A 123 2.30 -9.40 -12.45
C ILE A 123 1.63 -8.12 -12.93
N TYR A 124 0.32 -8.07 -12.80
CA TYR A 124 -0.46 -6.85 -12.91
C TYR A 124 -0.85 -6.41 -11.50
N VAL A 125 -0.69 -5.12 -11.20
CA VAL A 125 -0.97 -4.56 -9.88
C VAL A 125 -2.04 -3.48 -10.00
N GLU A 126 -3.21 -3.76 -9.43
CA GLU A 126 -4.33 -2.83 -9.31
C GLU A 126 -4.23 -2.10 -7.99
N ARG A 127 -3.96 -0.79 -8.08
CA ARG A 127 -3.89 0.08 -6.91
C ARG A 127 -5.28 0.57 -6.54
N LEU A 128 -5.93 -0.15 -5.63
CA LEU A 128 -7.22 0.23 -5.03
C LEU A 128 -6.98 0.85 -3.65
N VAL A 129 -7.88 1.75 -3.23
CA VAL A 129 -7.71 2.55 -2.01
C VAL A 129 -7.78 1.73 -0.72
N SER A 130 -8.66 0.72 -0.68
CA SER A 130 -8.94 -0.10 0.51
C SER A 130 -8.52 -1.57 0.37
N ALA A 131 -8.23 -2.05 -0.83
CA ALA A 131 -7.89 -3.45 -1.08
C ALA A 131 -7.14 -3.62 -2.41
N PRO A 132 -5.85 -3.27 -2.48
CA PRO A 132 -5.07 -3.46 -3.69
C PRO A 132 -5.13 -4.91 -4.15
N LYS A 133 -5.20 -5.12 -5.46
CA LYS A 133 -5.23 -6.46 -6.05
C LYS A 133 -4.00 -6.68 -6.88
N ILE A 134 -3.55 -7.91 -6.90
CA ILE A 134 -2.52 -8.38 -7.81
C ILE A 134 -3.10 -9.49 -8.65
N THR A 135 -2.78 -9.47 -9.94
CA THR A 135 -3.13 -10.54 -10.86
C THR A 135 -1.85 -11.08 -11.46
N VAL A 136 -1.58 -12.35 -11.27
CA VAL A 136 -0.39 -13.01 -11.83
C VAL A 136 -0.75 -13.70 -13.14
N TRP A 137 0.18 -13.74 -14.08
CA TRP A 137 0.01 -14.44 -15.34
C TRP A 137 1.33 -15.11 -15.78
N PRO A 138 1.31 -16.33 -16.33
CA PRO A 138 0.21 -17.32 -16.36
C PRO A 138 -0.41 -17.64 -14.99
N VAL A 139 -1.61 -18.22 -14.98
CA VAL A 139 -2.29 -18.66 -13.75
C VAL A 139 -1.45 -19.78 -13.11
N PRO A 140 -1.16 -19.73 -11.79
CA PRO A 140 -0.33 -20.74 -11.15
C PRO A 140 -0.87 -22.15 -11.42
N ASN A 141 -0.01 -23.04 -11.88
CA ASN A 141 -0.37 -24.44 -12.11
C ASN A 141 -0.25 -25.31 -10.84
N ASN A 142 0.43 -24.83 -9.79
CA ASN A 142 0.67 -25.54 -8.53
C ASN A 142 0.65 -24.56 -7.33
N ASN A 143 0.55 -25.11 -6.11
CA ASN A 143 0.51 -24.40 -4.83
C ASN A 143 1.91 -24.18 -4.22
N THR A 144 2.98 -24.45 -4.97
CA THR A 144 4.37 -24.36 -4.48
C THR A 144 4.99 -22.97 -4.63
N TYR A 145 4.33 -22.09 -5.38
CA TYR A 145 4.84 -20.75 -5.66
C TYR A 145 4.48 -19.80 -4.52
N THR A 146 5.46 -19.05 -4.03
CA THR A 146 5.23 -17.95 -3.09
C THR A 146 5.64 -16.65 -3.76
N LEU A 147 4.72 -15.70 -3.86
CA LEU A 147 5.05 -14.34 -4.26
C LEU A 147 5.70 -13.62 -3.08
N VAL A 148 6.93 -13.18 -3.26
CA VAL A 148 7.62 -12.27 -2.35
C VAL A 148 7.50 -10.88 -2.93
N TYR A 149 7.10 -9.90 -2.13
CA TYR A 149 6.94 -8.53 -2.60
C TYR A 149 7.32 -7.52 -1.52
N TYR A 150 7.90 -6.43 -1.98
CA TYR A 150 8.29 -5.29 -1.14
C TYR A 150 7.22 -4.23 -1.23
N LYS A 151 6.55 -3.97 -0.10
CA LYS A 151 5.45 -3.01 -0.04
C LYS A 151 5.83 -1.74 0.72
N ILE A 152 5.23 -0.64 0.29
CA ILE A 152 5.07 0.57 1.10
C ILE A 152 3.76 0.39 1.85
N ARG A 153 3.82 0.46 3.19
CA ARG A 153 2.66 0.38 4.06
C ARG A 153 2.20 1.77 4.52
N ARG A 154 0.92 1.89 4.85
CA ARG A 154 0.39 3.04 5.58
C ARG A 154 0.92 3.05 7.02
N ILE A 155 0.98 4.24 7.62
CA ILE A 155 1.27 4.38 9.05
C ILE A 155 0.05 3.83 9.82
N HIS A 156 0.30 2.95 10.80
CA HIS A 156 -0.74 2.44 11.69
C HIS A 156 -1.24 3.53 12.62
N ASP A 157 -2.53 3.49 12.93
CA ASP A 157 -3.11 4.38 13.92
C ASP A 157 -2.52 4.14 15.32
N SER A 158 -2.33 5.22 16.06
CA SER A 158 -1.80 5.20 17.42
C SER A 158 -2.96 5.07 18.41
N ALA A 159 -3.32 3.81 18.70
CA ALA A 159 -4.32 3.36 19.67
C ALA A 159 -5.80 3.56 19.29
N ASN A 160 -6.58 2.48 19.45
CA ASN A 160 -8.01 2.61 19.68
C ASN A 160 -8.18 3.47 20.95
N GLY A 161 -8.83 4.62 20.85
CA GLY A 161 -9.21 5.41 22.01
C GLY A 161 -9.94 4.49 23.01
N GLY A 162 -9.31 4.21 24.15
CA GLY A 162 -9.94 3.45 25.21
C GLY A 162 -11.19 4.19 25.65
N GLU A 163 -12.32 3.47 25.74
CA GLU A 163 -13.54 3.98 26.36
C GLU A 163 -13.18 4.42 27.78
N PHE A 164 -13.19 5.73 28.02
CA PHE A 164 -13.09 6.27 29.37
C PHE A 164 -14.46 6.04 30.04
N GLN A 165 -14.47 5.12 31.01
CA GLN A 165 -15.60 4.86 31.90
C GLN A 165 -15.72 5.96 32.96
#